data_AF-A0A643C1H6-F1
#
_entry.id   AF-A0A643C1H6-F1
#
_cell.length_a   1.000
_cell.length_b   1.000
_cell.length_c   1.000
_cell.angle_alpha   90.00
_cell.angle_beta   90.00
_cell.angle_gamma   90.00
#
_symmetry.space_group_name_H-M   'P 1'
#
loop_
_entity.id
_entity.type
_entity.pdbx_description
1 polymer ?
#
loop_
_entity_poly.entity_id
_entity_poly.type
_entity_poly.pdbx_seq_one_letter_code
_entity_poly.pdbx_strand_id
1 'polypeptide(L)'
;MSTQAAGNQTSSGATDDDDSYGSWYIDEPQGGQEVEPEGLVPSCRPSVPPGLYHACLVVLSILVLLLLAMLVKRRQLWPHCGHGRPGLPSPVDFLAGDSPRTVPAAVFTVLFSSLCLLLPTEDPLPFLTFTLPPGQGPWKILALLYYPALYYPLAVCATVRHGAAHLLGSVLSWAHLGVQVWQRAECLVSPKIYKYYSLLASLPLLLGLGFLSFWYPVQLVKSFSHGAAAGSKGLQNNYSEEYLRTLLCQKKLKSSSHTSKQGFLSRAWIYFRHYIYTPQRGFRLPLKLVLSVTLTGTAIYQVALLLLVGVVPTIQKVRAGITTDVSYLLAGFGIVLSEDRQEVVELVKHYLWALEVCYISALVLSCLLTFLMLTRSLVTHRSNLRALHRGGALDLGPRPQSPRPSRQAIFCWMSFTAYQTAFTCLGERPLAHST
;
A
#
# COMPACT_ATOMS: atom_id res chain seq x y z
N MET A 1 -92.20 3.19 -35.88
CA MET A 1 -90.76 3.49 -35.70
C MET A 1 -89.98 2.32 -36.27
N SER A 2 -89.13 2.61 -37.25
CA SER A 2 -88.43 1.67 -38.13
C SER A 2 -86.97 1.48 -37.69
N THR A 3 -86.36 0.34 -38.07
CA THR A 3 -84.92 -0.01 -38.21
C THR A 3 -84.10 -0.18 -36.91
N GLN A 4 -83.25 -1.20 -36.68
CA GLN A 4 -82.29 -2.00 -37.51
C GLN A 4 -82.03 -3.39 -36.84
N ALA A 5 -82.05 -4.54 -37.56
CA ALA A 5 -80.96 -5.25 -38.30
C ALA A 5 -80.07 -6.17 -37.41
N ALA A 6 -80.19 -7.52 -37.48
CA ALA A 6 -79.42 -8.52 -38.30
C ALA A 6 -77.95 -8.73 -37.84
N GLY A 7 -77.31 -9.91 -37.72
CA GLY A 7 -77.55 -11.32 -38.05
C GLY A 7 -76.19 -12.06 -38.29
N ASN A 8 -76.16 -13.40 -38.18
CA ASN A 8 -75.11 -14.43 -38.53
C ASN A 8 -74.00 -14.78 -37.49
N GLN A 9 -73.83 -16.04 -36.99
CA GLN A 9 -73.59 -17.40 -37.59
C GLN A 9 -72.25 -17.49 -38.35
N THR A 10 -71.28 -18.40 -38.13
CA THR A 10 -71.20 -19.90 -38.22
C THR A 10 -69.79 -20.34 -37.71
N SER A 11 -69.57 -21.45 -36.99
CA SER A 11 -69.31 -22.85 -37.41
C SER A 11 -68.15 -23.14 -38.40
N SER A 12 -67.31 -24.11 -38.01
CA SER A 12 -66.59 -25.16 -38.79
C SER A 12 -65.30 -24.89 -39.60
N GLY A 13 -64.36 -25.85 -39.51
CA GLY A 13 -63.30 -26.18 -40.50
C GLY A 13 -61.87 -26.09 -39.94
N ALA A 14 -61.18 -27.20 -39.65
CA ALA A 14 -60.37 -28.04 -40.58
C ALA A 14 -58.99 -27.39 -40.88
N THR A 15 -57.93 -27.84 -40.20
CA THR A 15 -56.87 -28.80 -40.64
C THR A 15 -55.70 -28.14 -41.36
N ASP A 16 -54.49 -28.59 -40.99
CA ASP A 16 -53.18 -28.43 -41.64
C ASP A 16 -52.52 -27.03 -41.41
N ASP A 17 -51.29 -26.86 -40.95
CA ASP A 17 -50.02 -27.61 -41.04
C ASP A 17 -49.22 -27.37 -39.73
N ASP A 18 -48.61 -28.40 -39.14
CA ASP A 18 -47.18 -28.72 -39.29
C ASP A 18 -46.25 -27.58 -38.79
N ASP A 19 -45.86 -27.67 -37.52
CA ASP A 19 -44.52 -27.27 -37.04
C ASP A 19 -44.38 -27.63 -35.56
N SER A 20 -44.05 -28.91 -35.36
CA SER A 20 -43.47 -29.44 -34.14
C SER A 20 -42.13 -28.75 -33.85
N TYR A 21 -42.15 -27.54 -33.28
CA TYR A 21 -40.96 -26.92 -32.70
C TYR A 21 -40.88 -27.24 -31.21
N GLY A 22 -39.93 -28.13 -30.90
CA GLY A 22 -39.79 -28.80 -29.63
C GLY A 22 -39.60 -27.88 -28.42
N SER A 23 -40.23 -28.31 -27.34
CA SER A 23 -39.94 -27.96 -25.96
C SER A 23 -38.43 -28.03 -25.68
N TRP A 24 -37.79 -26.87 -25.58
CA TRP A 24 -36.41 -26.68 -25.09
C TRP A 24 -36.40 -26.07 -23.68
N TYR A 25 -37.41 -26.36 -22.85
CA TYR A 25 -37.30 -26.13 -21.42
C TYR A 25 -36.93 -27.46 -20.77
N ILE A 26 -35.66 -27.55 -20.34
CA ILE A 26 -35.22 -28.58 -19.42
C ILE A 26 -36.07 -28.44 -18.17
N ASP A 27 -36.87 -29.48 -17.89
CA ASP A 27 -37.53 -29.65 -16.60
C ASP A 27 -36.44 -29.64 -15.51
N GLU A 28 -36.46 -28.61 -14.66
CA GLU A 28 -35.69 -28.63 -13.41
C GLU A 28 -36.14 -29.84 -12.60
N PRO A 29 -35.24 -30.76 -12.19
CA PRO A 29 -35.63 -31.85 -11.32
C PRO A 29 -36.06 -31.27 -9.97
N GLN A 30 -37.36 -31.38 -9.66
CA GLN A 30 -37.89 -31.19 -8.33
C GLN A 30 -37.28 -32.23 -7.38
N GLY A 31 -36.44 -31.76 -6.46
CA GLY A 31 -35.98 -32.53 -5.32
C GLY A 31 -34.67 -33.28 -5.55
N GLY A 32 -33.55 -32.56 -5.40
CA GLY A 32 -32.24 -33.13 -5.18
C GLY A 32 -31.43 -32.14 -4.36
N GLN A 33 -31.15 -32.50 -3.11
CA GLN A 33 -30.24 -31.87 -2.15
C GLN A 33 -29.45 -30.69 -2.75
N GLU A 34 -29.81 -29.45 -2.38
CA GLU A 34 -28.87 -28.33 -2.50
C GLU A 34 -27.55 -28.80 -1.88
N VAL A 35 -26.53 -28.97 -2.71
CA VAL A 35 -25.17 -29.16 -2.21
C VAL A 35 -24.88 -27.93 -1.40
N GLU A 36 -24.87 -28.12 -0.08
CA GLU A 36 -24.55 -27.08 0.88
C GLU A 36 -23.25 -26.41 0.40
N PRO A 37 -23.24 -25.09 0.16
CA PRO A 37 -21.99 -24.42 -0.18
C PRO A 37 -21.04 -24.60 1.01
N GLU A 38 -20.07 -25.49 0.88
CA GLU A 38 -18.97 -25.62 1.83
C GLU A 38 -18.37 -24.22 2.05
N GLY A 39 -18.62 -23.65 3.23
CA GLY A 39 -17.97 -22.42 3.67
C GLY A 39 -18.85 -21.18 3.84
N LEU A 40 -20.06 -21.31 4.41
CA LEU A 40 -20.69 -20.21 5.15
C LEU A 40 -19.83 -19.89 6.38
N VAL A 41 -18.73 -19.16 6.16
CA VAL A 41 -17.89 -18.61 7.23
C VAL A 41 -18.78 -17.70 8.09
N PRO A 42 -18.83 -17.90 9.42
CA PRO A 42 -19.69 -17.11 10.27
C PRO A 42 -19.39 -15.62 10.11
N SER A 43 -20.44 -14.83 9.92
CA SER A 43 -20.37 -13.37 9.94
C SER A 43 -19.86 -12.92 11.31
N CYS A 44 -18.57 -12.63 11.35
CA CYS A 44 -17.87 -12.31 12.59
C CYS A 44 -18.39 -10.97 13.11
N ARG A 45 -19.22 -11.00 14.16
CA ARG A 45 -19.67 -9.81 14.89
C ARG A 45 -18.59 -9.45 15.90
N PRO A 46 -17.87 -8.32 15.73
CA PRO A 46 -16.90 -7.89 16.73
C PRO A 46 -17.60 -7.61 18.06
N SER A 47 -16.92 -7.91 19.17
CA SER A 47 -17.47 -7.76 20.53
C SER A 47 -17.81 -6.31 20.85
N VAL A 48 -17.09 -5.37 20.20
CA VAL A 48 -17.26 -3.93 20.33
C VAL A 48 -17.34 -3.31 18.93
N PRO A 49 -18.31 -2.41 18.67
CA PRO A 49 -18.43 -1.79 17.36
C PRO A 49 -17.16 -1.00 17.01
N PRO A 50 -16.66 -1.09 15.75
CA PRO A 50 -15.43 -0.45 15.32
C PRO A 50 -15.43 1.06 15.54
N GLY A 51 -16.59 1.72 15.47
CA GLY A 51 -16.76 3.15 15.74
C GLY A 51 -16.29 3.58 17.13
N LEU A 52 -16.46 2.76 18.18
CA LEU A 52 -16.03 3.10 19.54
C LEU A 52 -14.50 3.11 19.67
N TYR A 53 -13.82 2.15 19.04
CA TYR A 53 -12.35 2.13 18.99
C TYR A 53 -11.81 3.38 18.29
N HIS A 54 -12.39 3.76 17.16
CA HIS A 54 -12.01 4.98 16.45
C HIS A 54 -12.29 6.24 17.26
N ALA A 55 -13.44 6.34 17.94
CA ALA A 55 -13.75 7.47 18.81
C ALA A 55 -12.73 7.61 19.96
N CYS A 56 -12.40 6.50 20.62
CA CYS A 56 -11.39 6.48 21.69
C CYS A 56 -10.00 6.92 21.19
N LEU A 57 -9.55 6.38 20.05
CA LEU A 57 -8.26 6.75 19.44
C LEU A 57 -8.23 8.23 19.01
N VAL A 58 -9.33 8.77 18.50
CA VAL A 58 -9.44 10.19 18.13
C VAL A 58 -9.31 11.07 19.37
N VAL A 59 -10.05 10.76 20.44
CA VAL A 59 -9.97 11.51 21.71
C VAL A 59 -8.55 11.47 22.27
N LEU A 60 -7.91 10.30 22.26
CA LEU A 60 -6.52 10.15 22.70
C LEU A 60 -5.56 10.97 21.84
N SER A 61 -5.72 10.96 20.51
CA SER A 61 -4.89 11.73 19.58
C SER A 61 -4.99 13.24 19.81
N ILE A 62 -6.20 13.76 20.06
CA ILE A 62 -6.45 15.18 20.36
C ILE A 62 -5.85 15.55 21.71
N LEU A 63 -6.04 14.72 22.74
CA LEU A 63 -5.46 14.93 24.06
C LEU A 63 -3.93 15.03 24.00
N VAL A 64 -3.27 14.12 23.28
CA VAL A 64 -1.82 14.15 23.08
C VAL A 64 -1.38 15.42 22.37
N LEU A 65 -2.09 15.88 21.33
CA LEU A 65 -1.77 17.13 20.64
C LEU A 65 -1.89 18.36 21.55
N LEU A 66 -2.93 18.42 22.38
CA LEU A 66 -3.11 19.50 23.35
C LEU A 66 -1.97 19.51 24.38
N LEU A 67 -1.59 18.33 24.90
CA LEU A 67 -0.46 18.20 25.82
C LEU A 67 0.86 18.63 25.17
N LEU A 68 1.12 18.22 23.92
CA LEU A 68 2.30 18.62 23.17
C LEU A 68 2.32 20.14 22.90
N ALA A 69 1.18 20.72 22.54
CA ALA A 69 1.06 22.17 22.35
C ALA A 69 1.38 22.91 23.65
N MET A 70 0.91 22.43 24.80
CA MET A 70 1.25 23.00 26.11
C MET A 70 2.74 22.85 26.46
N LEU A 71 3.34 21.70 26.17
CA LEU A 71 4.77 21.46 26.40
C LEU A 71 5.66 22.36 25.54
N VAL A 72 5.30 22.56 24.26
CA VAL A 72 6.03 23.46 23.35
C VAL A 72 5.81 24.92 23.75
N LYS A 73 4.59 25.32 24.12
CA LYS A 73 4.25 26.69 24.54
C LYS A 73 4.95 27.06 25.85
N ARG A 74 5.07 26.15 26.83
CA ARG A 74 5.87 26.38 28.06
C ARG A 74 7.34 26.69 27.77
N ARG A 75 7.90 26.19 26.66
CA ARG A 75 9.27 26.49 26.23
C ARG A 75 9.42 27.88 25.58
N GLN A 76 8.35 28.43 25.01
CA GLN A 76 8.33 29.76 24.37
C GLN A 76 7.74 30.89 25.24
N LEU A 77 6.98 30.55 26.28
CA LEU A 77 6.31 31.52 27.17
C LEU A 77 7.27 32.36 28.03
N TRP A 78 8.54 31.97 28.16
CA TRP A 78 9.64 32.79 28.71
C TRP A 78 10.74 32.87 27.65
N PRO A 79 10.74 33.91 26.78
CA PRO A 79 11.30 35.18 27.25
C PRO A 79 10.41 36.41 27.11
N HIS A 80 9.52 36.55 26.11
CA HIS A 80 8.69 37.76 25.94
C HIS A 80 7.33 37.42 25.30
N CYS A 81 6.25 37.65 26.05
CA CYS A 81 4.85 37.44 25.67
C CYS A 81 4.41 38.24 24.42
N GLY A 82 3.56 37.65 23.57
CA GLY A 82 2.50 38.42 22.92
C GLY A 82 2.10 38.11 21.47
N HIS A 83 2.97 37.57 20.61
CA HIS A 83 2.67 37.57 19.16
C HIS A 83 2.88 36.24 18.39
N GLY A 84 3.08 35.12 19.07
CA GLY A 84 3.08 33.81 18.41
C GLY A 84 1.65 33.31 18.18
N ARG A 85 1.21 33.18 16.91
CA ARG A 85 0.04 32.34 16.57
C ARG A 85 0.21 30.97 17.25
N PRO A 86 -0.86 30.33 17.79
CA PRO A 86 -0.78 28.95 18.26
C PRO A 86 -0.34 28.06 17.09
N GLY A 87 0.95 27.75 17.05
CA GLY A 87 1.54 26.95 16.00
C GLY A 87 1.51 25.49 16.42
N LEU A 88 0.71 24.68 15.72
CA LEU A 88 0.87 23.24 15.78
C LEU A 88 2.31 22.88 15.38
N PRO A 89 3.01 22.05 16.18
CA PRO A 89 4.39 21.67 15.88
C PRO A 89 4.47 20.94 14.55
N SER A 90 5.45 21.29 13.70
CA SER A 90 5.63 20.58 12.42
C SER A 90 5.89 19.08 12.66
N PRO A 91 5.15 18.17 12.01
CA PRO A 91 5.22 16.73 12.28
C PRO A 91 6.52 16.11 11.79
N VAL A 92 7.14 16.69 10.76
CA VAL A 92 8.36 16.18 10.15
C VAL A 92 9.16 17.35 9.60
N ASP A 93 10.43 17.41 9.94
CA ASP A 93 11.38 18.27 9.24
C ASP A 93 11.95 17.49 8.05
N PHE A 94 11.39 17.75 6.86
CA PHE A 94 11.81 17.10 5.61
C PHE A 94 13.17 17.58 5.10
N LEU A 95 13.67 18.71 5.62
CA LEU A 95 14.91 19.34 5.21
C LEU A 95 16.05 19.08 6.20
N ALA A 96 15.75 18.80 7.48
CA ALA A 96 16.76 18.38 8.44
C ALA A 96 17.32 16.98 8.12
N GLY A 97 18.59 16.94 7.71
CA GLY A 97 19.33 15.69 7.44
C GLY A 97 19.62 14.83 8.68
N ASP A 98 19.39 15.36 9.88
CA ASP A 98 19.86 14.79 11.15
C ASP A 98 18.78 14.14 12.02
N SER A 99 17.51 14.27 11.64
CA SER A 99 16.39 13.64 12.35
C SER A 99 16.32 12.13 12.06
N PRO A 100 15.78 11.31 12.99
CA PRO A 100 15.58 9.88 12.76
C PRO A 100 14.61 9.67 11.58
N ARG A 101 15.15 9.28 10.42
CA ARG A 101 14.40 9.13 9.16
C ARG A 101 13.46 7.92 9.14
N THR A 102 13.72 6.95 10.00
CA THR A 102 12.93 5.72 10.16
C THR A 102 11.54 5.98 10.71
N VAL A 103 11.38 6.99 11.58
CA VAL A 103 10.08 7.29 12.20
C VAL A 103 9.08 7.88 11.21
N PRO A 104 9.42 8.95 10.44
CA PRO A 104 8.54 9.41 9.38
C PRO A 104 8.26 8.30 8.36
N ALA A 105 9.24 7.48 7.99
CA ALA A 105 9.02 6.35 7.09
C ALA A 105 7.94 5.39 7.61
N ALA A 106 8.03 4.97 8.87
CA ALA A 106 7.04 4.11 9.50
C ALA A 106 5.64 4.75 9.55
N VAL A 107 5.54 6.03 9.95
CA VAL A 107 4.24 6.74 10.02
C VAL A 107 3.60 6.86 8.64
N PHE A 108 4.37 7.22 7.61
CA PHE A 108 3.86 7.32 6.24
C PHE A 108 3.47 5.94 5.68
N THR A 109 4.20 4.87 6.01
CA THR A 109 3.80 3.49 5.67
C THR A 109 2.48 3.09 6.33
N VAL A 110 2.28 3.41 7.62
CA VAL A 110 1.01 3.17 8.34
C VAL A 110 -0.13 3.92 7.68
N LEU A 111 0.09 5.19 7.35
CA LEU A 111 -0.91 6.04 6.69
C LEU A 111 -1.29 5.50 5.32
N PHE A 112 -0.30 5.19 4.48
CA PHE A 112 -0.54 4.64 3.15
C PHE A 112 -1.23 3.26 3.21
N SER A 113 -0.81 2.40 4.12
CA SER A 113 -1.46 1.09 4.31
C SER A 113 -2.91 1.23 4.78
N SER A 114 -3.19 2.20 5.66
CA SER A 114 -4.56 2.52 6.06
C SER A 114 -5.40 2.96 4.86
N LEU A 115 -4.84 3.79 3.97
CA LEU A 115 -5.51 4.21 2.73
C LEU A 115 -5.75 3.05 1.76
N CYS A 116 -4.78 2.14 1.61
CA CYS A 116 -4.94 0.93 0.78
C CYS A 116 -6.05 0.02 1.31
N LEU A 117 -6.22 -0.08 2.63
CA LEU A 117 -7.30 -0.86 3.24
C LEU A 117 -8.68 -0.21 3.09
N LEU A 118 -8.75 1.12 2.89
CA LEU A 118 -10.01 1.86 2.71
C LEU A 118 -10.57 1.79 1.28
N LEU A 119 -9.70 1.63 0.29
CA LEU A 119 -10.10 1.61 -1.12
C LEU A 119 -11.09 0.48 -1.45
N PRO A 120 -10.94 -0.76 -0.93
CA PRO A 120 -11.89 -1.86 -1.13
C PRO A 120 -13.09 -1.84 -0.16
N THR A 121 -13.10 -1.00 0.88
CA THR A 121 -14.18 -0.99 1.88
C THR A 121 -15.32 -0.08 1.47
N GLU A 122 -16.54 -0.60 1.57
CA GLU A 122 -17.77 0.14 1.31
C GLU A 122 -18.05 1.24 2.36
N ASP A 123 -17.61 1.02 3.62
CA ASP A 123 -17.76 1.95 4.74
C ASP A 123 -16.40 2.50 5.22
N PRO A 124 -15.90 3.62 4.66
CA PRO A 124 -14.57 4.15 4.99
C PRO A 124 -14.48 4.83 6.36
N LEU A 125 -15.62 5.15 7.01
CA LEU A 125 -15.69 5.87 8.29
C LEU A 125 -16.68 5.17 9.24
N PRO A 126 -16.22 4.21 10.08
CA PRO A 126 -17.11 3.37 10.89
C PRO A 126 -17.75 4.07 12.10
N PHE A 127 -17.46 5.36 12.32
CA PHE A 127 -17.98 6.18 13.42
C PHE A 127 -19.15 7.07 13.02
N LEU A 128 -19.46 7.13 11.73
CA LEU A 128 -20.54 7.90 11.17
C LEU A 128 -21.63 6.94 10.70
N THR A 129 -22.47 6.45 11.62
CA THR A 129 -23.74 5.82 11.25
C THR A 129 -24.66 6.90 10.70
N PHE A 130 -24.54 7.19 9.41
CA PHE A 130 -25.38 8.20 8.76
C PHE A 130 -26.50 7.57 7.94
N THR A 131 -27.69 7.92 8.35
CA THR A 131 -29.00 7.69 7.71
C THR A 131 -29.21 8.63 6.51
N LEU A 132 -28.21 8.81 5.62
CA LEU A 132 -28.32 9.72 4.47
C LEU A 132 -28.01 8.99 3.14
N PRO A 133 -28.72 9.29 2.02
CA PRO A 133 -28.69 8.48 0.79
C PRO A 133 -27.30 8.45 0.10
N PRO A 134 -27.09 7.54 -0.87
CA PRO A 134 -25.78 7.07 -1.30
C PRO A 134 -25.06 8.08 -2.19
N GLY A 135 -24.36 9.03 -1.58
CA GLY A 135 -23.28 9.78 -2.20
C GLY A 135 -21.93 9.31 -1.65
N GLN A 136 -21.38 8.19 -2.15
CA GLN A 136 -20.14 7.59 -1.63
C GLN A 136 -18.87 8.46 -1.83
N GLY A 137 -18.92 9.44 -2.75
CA GLY A 137 -17.79 10.30 -3.12
C GLY A 137 -17.21 11.18 -2.01
N PRO A 138 -18.00 12.09 -1.38
CA PRO A 138 -17.49 13.04 -0.38
C PRO A 138 -16.92 12.37 0.88
N TRP A 139 -17.44 11.22 1.28
CA TRP A 139 -16.98 10.51 2.48
C TRP A 139 -15.59 9.90 2.33
N LYS A 140 -15.26 9.40 1.13
CA LYS A 140 -13.89 8.94 0.82
C LYS A 140 -12.90 10.10 0.86
N ILE A 141 -13.31 11.30 0.40
CA ILE A 141 -12.49 12.52 0.48
C ILE A 141 -12.24 12.92 1.94
N LEU A 142 -13.26 12.85 2.80
CA LEU A 142 -13.10 13.14 4.24
C LEU A 142 -12.17 12.12 4.92
N ALA A 143 -12.26 10.84 4.55
CA ALA A 143 -11.35 9.81 5.05
C ALA A 143 -9.88 10.12 4.70
N LEU A 144 -9.60 10.65 3.50
CA LEU A 144 -8.25 11.08 3.12
C LEU A 144 -7.66 12.15 4.04
N LEU A 145 -8.50 12.96 4.70
CA LEU A 145 -8.07 13.99 5.67
C LEU A 145 -8.01 13.44 7.11
N TYR A 146 -8.92 12.52 7.44
CA TYR A 146 -9.05 11.93 8.77
C TYR A 146 -7.81 11.12 9.19
N TYR A 147 -7.34 10.19 8.36
CA TYR A 147 -6.20 9.32 8.71
C TYR A 147 -4.89 10.08 8.93
N PRO A 148 -4.52 11.08 8.10
CA PRO A 148 -3.42 11.98 8.42
C PRO A 148 -3.58 12.66 9.78
N ALA A 149 -4.77 13.18 10.09
CA ALA A 149 -5.02 13.84 11.37
C ALA A 149 -4.89 12.87 12.57
N LEU A 150 -5.36 11.63 12.42
CA LEU A 150 -5.30 10.60 13.46
C LEU A 150 -3.85 10.21 13.80
N TYR A 151 -2.99 10.01 12.79
CA TYR A 151 -1.60 9.59 12.99
C TYR A 151 -0.61 10.76 13.12
N TYR A 152 -1.05 12.00 12.91
CA TYR A 152 -0.24 13.21 13.06
C TYR A 152 0.49 13.32 14.42
N PRO A 153 -0.14 13.04 15.58
CA PRO A 153 0.55 13.16 16.87
C PRO A 153 1.73 12.19 17.02
N LEU A 154 1.70 11.02 16.38
CA LEU A 154 2.85 10.09 16.38
C LEU A 154 4.07 10.78 15.76
N ALA A 155 3.92 11.36 14.57
CA ALA A 155 5.01 12.07 13.90
C ALA A 155 5.55 13.22 14.77
N VAL A 156 4.66 14.03 15.36
CA VAL A 156 5.04 15.13 16.24
C VAL A 156 5.80 14.67 17.49
N CYS A 157 5.39 13.56 18.13
CA CYS A 157 6.09 13.03 19.30
C CYS A 157 7.57 12.68 19.02
N ALA A 158 7.92 12.44 17.75
CA ALA A 158 9.29 12.16 17.34
C ALA A 158 10.13 13.43 17.11
N THR A 159 9.49 14.56 16.77
CA THR A 159 10.21 15.83 16.54
C THR A 159 10.50 16.57 17.85
N VAL A 160 9.63 16.41 18.85
CA VAL A 160 9.81 16.98 20.18
C VAL A 160 10.83 16.15 20.98
N ARG A 161 12.07 16.68 21.12
CA ARG A 161 13.17 16.04 21.86
C ARG A 161 13.01 16.16 23.39
N HIS A 162 11.96 15.57 23.94
CA HIS A 162 11.67 15.57 25.37
C HIS A 162 11.17 14.20 25.83
N GLY A 163 11.58 13.75 27.03
CA GLY A 163 11.16 12.46 27.58
C GLY A 163 9.63 12.30 27.62
N ALA A 164 8.90 13.33 28.04
CA ALA A 164 7.43 13.30 28.04
C ALA A 164 6.81 13.10 26.63
N ALA A 165 7.43 13.61 25.56
CA ALA A 165 6.92 13.40 24.21
C ALA A 165 7.16 11.95 23.75
N HIS A 166 8.28 11.33 24.13
CA HIS A 166 8.52 9.92 23.88
C HIS A 166 7.60 8.99 24.71
N LEU A 167 7.24 9.39 25.93
CA LEU A 167 6.23 8.68 26.74
C LEU A 167 4.85 8.74 26.07
N LEU A 168 4.40 9.93 25.67
CA LEU A 168 3.12 10.10 24.96
C LEU A 168 3.09 9.33 23.63
N GLY A 169 4.20 9.36 22.88
CA GLY A 169 4.35 8.57 21.65
C GLY A 169 4.30 7.07 21.88
N SER A 170 4.87 6.58 22.98
CA SER A 170 4.82 5.16 23.38
C SER A 170 3.39 4.72 23.65
N VAL A 171 2.68 5.44 24.52
CA VAL A 171 1.26 5.16 24.85
C VAL A 171 0.39 5.18 23.59
N LEU A 172 0.55 6.19 22.73
CA LEU A 172 -0.23 6.30 21.50
C LEU A 172 0.07 5.17 20.51
N SER A 173 1.36 4.79 20.35
CA SER A 173 1.75 3.68 19.47
C SER A 173 1.22 2.33 19.96
N TRP A 174 1.23 2.09 21.27
CA TRP A 174 0.69 0.87 21.88
C TRP A 174 -0.82 0.81 21.78
N ALA A 175 -1.51 1.94 21.97
CA ALA A 175 -2.95 2.02 21.79
C ALA A 175 -3.37 1.69 20.34
N HIS A 176 -2.71 2.31 19.34
CA HIS A 176 -2.99 2.00 17.94
C HIS A 176 -2.66 0.56 17.58
N LEU A 177 -1.50 0.04 18.01
CA LEU A 177 -1.11 -1.34 17.74
C LEU A 177 -2.08 -2.34 18.41
N GLY A 178 -2.40 -2.10 19.68
CA GLY A 178 -3.29 -2.95 20.47
C GLY A 178 -4.68 -3.03 19.86
N VAL A 179 -5.28 -1.89 19.49
CA VAL A 179 -6.59 -1.86 18.81
C VAL A 179 -6.54 -2.60 17.47
N GLN A 180 -5.50 -2.38 16.66
CA GLN A 180 -5.36 -3.03 15.36
C GLN A 180 -5.17 -4.54 15.49
N VAL A 181 -4.36 -5.01 16.45
CA VAL A 181 -4.19 -6.45 16.71
C VAL A 181 -5.48 -7.06 17.24
N TRP A 182 -6.16 -6.37 18.17
CA TRP A 182 -7.40 -6.83 18.78
C TRP A 182 -8.52 -7.02 17.74
N GLN A 183 -8.73 -6.01 16.88
CA GLN A 183 -9.72 -6.09 15.80
C GLN A 183 -9.49 -7.26 14.84
N ARG A 184 -8.23 -7.68 14.66
CA ARG A 184 -7.85 -8.80 13.79
C ARG A 184 -7.89 -10.15 14.50
N ALA A 185 -7.66 -10.17 15.80
CA ALA A 185 -7.78 -11.37 16.63
C ALA A 185 -9.25 -11.79 16.77
N GLU A 186 -10.18 -10.83 16.93
CA GLU A 186 -11.62 -11.12 17.00
C GLU A 186 -12.17 -11.65 15.67
N CYS A 187 -11.72 -11.10 14.54
CA CYS A 187 -12.24 -11.43 13.22
C CYS A 187 -11.12 -11.82 12.25
N LEU A 188 -10.55 -13.02 12.44
CA LEU A 188 -9.45 -13.53 11.60
C LEU A 188 -9.86 -13.78 10.14
N VAL A 189 -11.13 -14.13 9.91
CA VAL A 189 -11.63 -14.48 8.58
C VAL A 189 -12.60 -13.42 8.08
N SER A 190 -12.24 -12.75 6.98
CA SER A 190 -13.15 -11.86 6.25
C SER A 190 -13.51 -12.48 4.90
N PRO A 191 -14.79 -12.73 4.60
CA PRO A 191 -15.20 -13.41 3.38
C PRO A 191 -15.09 -12.54 2.11
N LYS A 192 -14.71 -11.25 2.22
CA LYS A 192 -14.84 -10.28 1.11
C LYS A 192 -14.01 -10.60 -0.14
N ILE A 193 -12.83 -11.20 0.00
CA ILE A 193 -11.94 -11.52 -1.15
C ILE A 193 -11.26 -12.87 -0.95
N TYR A 194 -10.66 -13.12 0.23
CA TYR A 194 -10.04 -14.40 0.59
C TYR A 194 -9.86 -14.52 2.10
N LYS A 195 -9.84 -15.76 2.61
CA LYS A 195 -9.85 -16.11 4.04
C LYS A 195 -8.89 -15.26 4.89
N TYR A 196 -7.66 -15.03 4.39
CA TYR A 196 -6.60 -14.30 5.10
C TYR A 196 -6.24 -12.93 4.50
N TYR A 197 -6.99 -12.43 3.52
CA TYR A 197 -6.66 -11.17 2.83
C TYR A 197 -6.54 -9.99 3.78
N SER A 198 -7.49 -9.85 4.70
CA SER A 198 -7.54 -8.71 5.63
C SER A 198 -6.33 -8.67 6.58
N LEU A 199 -5.84 -9.85 6.98
CA LEU A 199 -4.65 -9.98 7.81
C LEU A 199 -3.38 -9.66 7.01
N LEU A 200 -3.22 -10.28 5.83
CA LEU A 200 -2.07 -10.07 4.95
C LEU A 200 -1.96 -8.59 4.51
N ALA A 201 -3.05 -7.97 4.08
CA ALA A 201 -3.05 -6.57 3.67
C ALA A 201 -2.72 -5.60 4.82
N SER A 202 -2.98 -6.00 6.07
CA SER A 202 -2.65 -5.20 7.26
C SER A 202 -1.21 -5.36 7.76
N LEU A 203 -0.43 -6.31 7.21
CA LEU A 203 0.94 -6.57 7.68
C LEU A 203 1.84 -5.33 7.62
N PRO A 204 1.89 -4.53 6.54
CA PRO A 204 2.73 -3.33 6.52
C PRO A 204 2.32 -2.29 7.57
N LEU A 205 1.04 -2.22 7.90
CA LEU A 205 0.50 -1.35 8.95
C LEU A 205 0.95 -1.83 10.33
N LEU A 206 0.80 -3.11 10.63
CA LEU A 206 1.22 -3.72 11.91
C LEU A 206 2.73 -3.63 12.09
N LEU A 207 3.52 -3.84 11.04
CA LEU A 207 4.98 -3.70 11.07
C LEU A 207 5.39 -2.25 11.34
N GLY A 208 4.72 -1.27 10.71
CA GLY A 208 4.98 0.15 10.96
C GLY A 208 4.65 0.57 12.40
N LEU A 209 3.50 0.16 12.92
CA LEU A 209 3.10 0.42 14.31
C LEU A 209 3.99 -0.33 15.31
N GLY A 210 4.37 -1.57 15.01
CA GLY A 210 5.31 -2.37 15.79
C GLY A 210 6.69 -1.73 15.86
N PHE A 211 7.19 -1.19 14.74
CA PHE A 211 8.44 -0.43 14.77
C PHE A 211 8.35 0.79 15.71
N LEU A 212 7.25 1.54 15.64
CA LEU A 212 7.03 2.70 16.50
C LEU A 212 6.89 2.31 17.98
N SER A 213 6.23 1.17 18.26
CA SER A 213 6.02 0.67 19.62
C SER A 213 7.31 0.26 20.33
N PHE A 214 8.36 -0.11 19.59
CA PHE A 214 9.70 -0.32 20.15
C PHE A 214 10.55 0.95 20.12
N TRP A 215 10.42 1.77 19.09
CA TRP A 215 11.26 2.95 18.91
C TRP A 215 11.04 4.01 20.02
N TYR A 216 9.78 4.35 20.34
CA TYR A 216 9.52 5.38 21.36
C TYR A 216 10.00 4.99 22.76
N PRO A 217 9.75 3.77 23.27
CA PRO A 217 10.28 3.35 24.57
C PRO A 217 11.81 3.34 24.61
N VAL A 218 12.48 2.88 23.54
CA VAL A 218 13.95 2.90 23.47
C VAL A 218 14.48 4.34 23.55
N GLN A 219 13.83 5.30 22.87
CA GLN A 219 14.23 6.70 22.97
C GLN A 219 13.91 7.31 24.33
N LEU A 220 12.83 6.88 24.98
CA LEU A 220 12.50 7.27 26.34
C LEU A 220 13.59 6.83 27.34
N VAL A 221 14.01 5.56 27.28
CA VAL A 221 15.09 5.01 28.12
C VAL A 221 16.41 5.73 27.86
N LYS A 222 16.72 6.02 26.59
CA LYS A 222 17.89 6.84 26.22
C LYS A 222 17.81 8.25 26.75
N SER A 223 16.62 8.87 26.76
CA SER A 223 16.42 10.21 27.32
C SER A 223 16.72 10.26 28.81
N PHE A 224 16.37 9.22 29.57
CA PHE A 224 16.73 9.12 30.99
C PHE A 224 18.22 8.86 31.19
N SER A 225 18.82 8.02 30.35
CA SER A 225 20.25 7.68 30.42
C SER A 225 21.16 8.87 30.05
N HIS A 226 20.81 9.61 28.99
CA HIS A 226 21.53 10.81 28.57
C HIS A 226 21.18 12.07 29.39
N GLY A 227 20.14 12.02 30.23
CA GLY A 227 19.88 13.06 31.23
C GLY A 227 21.04 13.25 32.22
N ALA A 228 21.92 12.27 32.36
CA ALA A 228 23.15 12.34 33.14
C ALA A 228 24.41 12.78 32.35
N ALA A 229 24.32 12.91 31.01
CA ALA A 229 25.44 13.27 30.14
C ALA A 229 25.01 14.34 29.13
N ALA A 230 25.31 15.60 29.47
CA ALA A 230 24.99 16.79 28.69
C ALA A 230 25.38 16.70 27.20
N GLY A 231 24.54 17.27 26.33
CA GLY A 231 25.00 17.92 25.10
C GLY A 231 24.66 17.26 23.76
N SER A 232 23.41 17.40 23.32
CA SER A 232 22.94 17.12 21.93
C SER A 232 23.66 17.93 20.82
N LYS A 233 24.63 18.80 21.14
CA LYS A 233 25.43 19.56 20.16
C LYS A 233 26.50 18.71 19.46
N GLY A 234 26.86 17.53 19.98
CA GLY A 234 27.93 16.68 19.43
C GLY A 234 27.60 15.91 18.15
N LEU A 235 26.32 15.66 17.85
CA LEU A 235 25.95 14.80 16.70
C LEU A 235 26.02 15.52 15.34
N GLN A 236 25.84 16.85 15.33
CA GLN A 236 25.73 17.67 14.10
C GLN A 236 27.09 17.91 13.43
N ASN A 237 28.16 18.09 14.22
CA ASN A 237 29.51 18.26 13.69
C ASN A 237 30.05 16.96 13.10
N ASN A 238 29.75 15.82 13.72
CA ASN A 238 30.41 14.56 13.36
C ASN A 238 30.05 14.07 11.94
N TYR A 239 28.80 14.26 11.49
CA TYR A 239 28.37 13.79 10.16
C TYR A 239 28.93 14.63 9.00
N SER A 240 28.82 15.96 9.10
CA SER A 240 29.32 16.87 8.06
C SER A 240 30.85 16.82 7.99
N GLU A 241 31.50 16.71 9.14
CA GLU A 241 32.94 16.49 9.26
C GLU A 241 33.35 15.16 8.63
N GLU A 242 32.65 14.07 8.90
CA GLU A 242 32.99 12.75 8.34
C GLU A 242 32.72 12.66 6.84
N TYR A 243 31.69 13.34 6.33
CA TYR A 243 31.48 13.51 4.88
C TYR A 243 32.60 14.30 4.21
N LEU A 244 33.02 15.42 4.80
CA LEU A 244 34.13 16.22 4.29
C LEU A 244 35.44 15.44 4.34
N ARG A 245 35.71 14.75 5.45
CA ARG A 245 36.89 13.90 5.65
C ARG A 245 36.95 12.80 4.60
N THR A 246 35.84 12.10 4.35
CA THR A 246 35.78 11.07 3.31
C THR A 246 35.99 11.66 1.92
N LEU A 247 35.43 12.84 1.61
CA LEU A 247 35.62 13.50 0.31
C LEU A 247 37.09 13.93 0.09
N LEU A 248 37.72 14.48 1.12
CA LEU A 248 39.13 14.93 1.10
C LEU A 248 40.11 13.75 1.06
N CYS A 249 39.89 12.71 1.88
CA CYS A 249 40.72 11.51 1.90
C CYS A 249 40.58 10.68 0.62
N GLN A 250 39.38 10.61 0.02
CA GLN A 250 39.16 9.88 -1.24
C GLN A 250 39.89 10.53 -2.43
N LYS A 251 40.10 11.86 -2.41
CA LYS A 251 40.96 12.55 -3.38
C LYS A 251 42.43 12.12 -3.26
N LYS A 252 42.87 11.75 -2.05
CA LYS A 252 44.25 11.30 -1.76
C LYS A 252 44.50 9.84 -2.14
N LEU A 253 43.47 8.99 -2.17
CA LEU A 253 43.58 7.54 -2.37
C LEU A 253 43.40 7.06 -3.82
N LYS A 254 42.95 7.94 -4.73
CA LYS A 254 42.64 7.60 -6.13
C LYS A 254 43.89 7.36 -7.01
N SER A 255 45.08 7.29 -6.41
CA SER A 255 46.37 7.11 -7.09
C SER A 255 46.87 5.66 -7.15
N SER A 256 46.13 4.67 -6.65
CA SER A 256 46.57 3.26 -6.74
C SER A 256 45.71 2.47 -7.72
N SER A 257 46.37 1.95 -8.75
CA SER A 257 45.86 1.06 -9.76
C SER A 257 46.07 -0.39 -9.33
N HIS A 258 45.08 -1.26 -9.59
CA HIS A 258 45.34 -2.66 -9.90
C HIS A 258 44.22 -3.20 -10.78
N THR A 259 44.56 -3.48 -12.04
CA THR A 259 43.78 -4.27 -12.97
C THR A 259 44.11 -5.74 -12.73
N SER A 260 43.22 -6.49 -12.09
CA SER A 260 43.29 -7.95 -12.08
C SER A 260 42.38 -8.52 -13.16
N LYS A 261 42.87 -9.55 -13.86
CA LYS A 261 42.15 -10.24 -14.94
C LYS A 261 40.82 -10.77 -14.41
N GLN A 262 39.73 -10.34 -15.04
CA GLN A 262 38.38 -10.42 -14.49
C GLN A 262 37.60 -11.55 -15.18
N GLY A 263 37.47 -12.71 -14.52
CA GLY A 263 36.63 -13.82 -14.99
C GLY A 263 35.14 -13.45 -15.04
N PHE A 264 34.33 -14.20 -15.81
CA PHE A 264 32.90 -13.91 -16.02
C PHE A 264 32.12 -13.70 -14.71
N LEU A 265 32.39 -14.52 -13.68
CA LEU A 265 31.81 -14.38 -12.34
C LEU A 265 32.18 -13.07 -11.65
N SER A 266 33.42 -12.59 -11.80
CA SER A 266 33.83 -11.30 -11.26
C SER A 266 33.20 -10.13 -12.00
N ARG A 267 32.92 -10.27 -13.31
CA ARG A 267 32.20 -9.27 -14.11
C ARG A 267 30.71 -9.23 -13.75
N ALA A 268 30.06 -10.39 -13.60
CA ALA A 268 28.68 -10.49 -13.12
C ALA A 268 28.55 -9.95 -11.69
N TRP A 269 29.51 -10.26 -10.80
CA TRP A 269 29.58 -9.72 -9.44
C TRP A 269 29.75 -8.20 -9.41
N ILE A 270 30.55 -7.63 -10.32
CA ILE A 270 30.70 -6.17 -10.43
C ILE A 270 29.42 -5.52 -10.95
N TYR A 271 28.74 -6.14 -11.91
CA TYR A 271 27.45 -5.67 -12.41
C TYR A 271 26.40 -5.68 -11.30
N PHE A 272 26.33 -6.78 -10.55
CA PHE A 272 25.45 -6.94 -9.39
C PHE A 272 25.81 -5.95 -8.27
N ARG A 273 27.09 -5.70 -8.02
CA ARG A 273 27.56 -4.72 -7.03
C ARG A 273 27.28 -3.28 -7.43
N HIS A 274 27.21 -2.98 -8.73
CA HIS A 274 26.71 -1.70 -9.24
C HIS A 274 25.20 -1.56 -9.05
N TYR A 275 24.51 -2.69 -9.01
CA TYR A 275 23.07 -2.78 -8.80
C TYR A 275 22.67 -2.70 -7.31
N ILE A 276 23.49 -3.24 -6.42
CA ILE A 276 23.26 -3.16 -4.97
C ILE A 276 23.57 -1.76 -4.46
N TYR A 277 22.58 -1.13 -3.82
CA TYR A 277 22.82 0.08 -3.05
C TYR A 277 23.75 -0.23 -1.86
N THR A 278 25.02 0.17 -1.96
CA THR A 278 25.98 0.09 -0.86
C THR A 278 25.98 1.41 -0.08
N PRO A 279 25.52 1.45 1.18
CA PRO A 279 25.55 2.67 1.98
C PRO A 279 27.00 3.16 2.11
N GLN A 280 27.26 4.42 1.76
CA GLN A 280 28.60 5.00 1.93
C GLN A 280 28.63 5.87 3.19
N ARG A 281 29.65 5.65 4.01
CA ARG A 281 29.92 6.48 5.20
C ARG A 281 29.98 7.96 4.79
N GLY A 282 29.28 8.81 5.53
CA GLY A 282 29.18 10.25 5.29
C GLY A 282 28.13 10.70 4.27
N PHE A 283 27.48 9.83 3.48
CA PHE A 283 26.40 10.26 2.56
C PHE A 283 25.03 9.75 2.99
N ARG A 284 24.09 10.68 3.27
CA ARG A 284 22.71 10.39 3.65
C ARG A 284 21.75 10.79 2.53
N LEU A 285 20.82 9.88 2.22
CA LEU A 285 19.71 10.17 1.30
C LEU A 285 18.71 11.15 1.94
N PRO A 286 18.13 12.07 1.15
CA PRO A 286 17.05 12.96 1.60
C PRO A 286 15.85 12.18 2.12
N LEU A 287 15.16 12.71 3.14
CA LEU A 287 14.00 12.04 3.74
C LEU A 287 12.89 11.78 2.72
N LYS A 288 12.62 12.74 1.83
CA LYS A 288 11.64 12.60 0.73
C LYS A 288 11.89 11.35 -0.13
N LEU A 289 13.16 11.05 -0.41
CA LEU A 289 13.50 9.87 -1.19
C LEU A 289 13.35 8.58 -0.37
N VAL A 290 13.73 8.59 0.90
CA VAL A 290 13.50 7.45 1.80
C VAL A 290 12.00 7.14 1.86
N LEU A 291 11.16 8.15 2.05
CA LEU A 291 9.71 8.01 2.04
C LEU A 291 9.17 7.47 0.71
N SER A 292 9.70 7.98 -0.41
CA SER A 292 9.31 7.52 -1.73
C SER A 292 9.57 6.03 -1.92
N VAL A 293 10.74 5.54 -1.51
CA VAL A 293 11.11 4.11 -1.62
C VAL A 293 10.29 3.24 -0.67
N THR A 294 10.06 3.69 0.56
CA THR A 294 9.28 2.89 1.52
C THR A 294 7.81 2.80 1.10
N LEU A 295 7.25 3.89 0.58
CA LEU A 295 5.87 3.91 0.08
C LEU A 295 5.72 3.08 -1.19
N THR A 296 6.64 3.19 -2.15
CA THR A 296 6.62 2.36 -3.37
C THR A 296 6.77 0.88 -3.04
N GLY A 297 7.67 0.49 -2.13
CA GLY A 297 7.78 -0.90 -1.68
C GLY A 297 6.49 -1.41 -1.03
N THR A 298 5.83 -0.56 -0.22
CA THR A 298 4.52 -0.89 0.36
C THR A 298 3.45 -1.02 -0.71
N ALA A 299 3.45 -0.17 -1.73
CA ALA A 299 2.50 -0.21 -2.84
C ALA A 299 2.65 -1.48 -3.69
N ILE A 300 3.87 -1.87 -4.03
CA ILE A 300 4.15 -3.13 -4.73
C ILE A 300 3.58 -4.31 -3.96
N TYR A 301 3.82 -4.35 -2.64
CA TYR A 301 3.26 -5.41 -1.78
C TYR A 301 1.74 -5.45 -1.84
N GLN A 302 1.06 -4.29 -1.69
CA GLN A 302 -0.40 -4.22 -1.68
C GLN A 302 -1.01 -4.62 -3.02
N VAL A 303 -0.44 -4.14 -4.14
CA VAL A 303 -0.92 -4.49 -5.49
C VAL A 303 -0.67 -5.96 -5.80
N ALA A 304 0.52 -6.48 -5.50
CA ALA A 304 0.85 -7.88 -5.74
C ALA A 304 -0.04 -8.82 -4.91
N LEU A 305 -0.30 -8.47 -3.65
CA LEU A 305 -1.22 -9.24 -2.80
C LEU A 305 -2.64 -9.23 -3.38
N LEU A 306 -3.14 -8.08 -3.82
CA LEU A 306 -4.47 -7.97 -4.42
C LEU A 306 -4.60 -8.81 -5.69
N LEU A 307 -3.59 -8.76 -6.57
CA LEU A 307 -3.54 -9.54 -7.81
C LEU A 307 -3.50 -11.05 -7.53
N LEU A 308 -2.61 -11.47 -6.62
CA LEU A 308 -2.48 -12.87 -6.23
C LEU A 308 -3.79 -13.41 -5.67
N VAL A 309 -4.39 -12.68 -4.73
CA VAL A 309 -5.58 -13.10 -4.01
C VAL A 309 -6.88 -12.96 -4.84
N GLY A 310 -6.89 -12.09 -5.85
CA GLY A 310 -8.03 -11.97 -6.76
C GLY A 310 -8.06 -13.05 -7.86
N VAL A 311 -6.89 -13.45 -8.38
CA VAL A 311 -6.81 -14.33 -9.55
C VAL A 311 -6.55 -15.80 -9.19
N VAL A 312 -5.66 -16.08 -8.24
CA VAL A 312 -5.31 -17.48 -7.93
C VAL A 312 -6.50 -18.26 -7.36
N PRO A 313 -7.28 -17.73 -6.39
CA PRO A 313 -8.43 -18.45 -5.86
C PRO A 313 -9.56 -18.66 -6.89
N THR A 314 -9.72 -17.76 -7.86
CA THR A 314 -10.73 -17.92 -8.92
C THR A 314 -10.33 -19.03 -9.89
N ILE A 315 -9.05 -19.09 -10.29
CA ILE A 315 -8.52 -20.20 -11.10
C ILE A 315 -8.66 -21.53 -10.36
N GLN A 316 -8.33 -21.57 -9.06
CA GLN A 316 -8.45 -22.79 -8.24
C GLN A 316 -9.90 -23.26 -8.11
N LYS A 317 -10.86 -22.34 -7.93
CA LYS A 317 -12.29 -22.66 -7.92
C LYS A 317 -12.78 -23.21 -9.26
N VAL A 318 -12.40 -22.57 -10.37
CA VAL A 318 -12.73 -23.06 -11.72
C VAL A 318 -12.14 -24.46 -11.95
N ARG A 319 -10.87 -24.67 -11.58
CA ARG A 319 -10.19 -25.97 -11.71
C ARG A 319 -10.88 -27.08 -10.91
N ALA A 320 -11.34 -26.78 -9.69
CA ALA A 320 -12.07 -27.72 -8.85
C ALA A 320 -13.48 -28.03 -9.39
N GLY A 321 -14.14 -27.04 -10.01
CA GLY A 321 -15.48 -27.18 -10.58
C GLY A 321 -15.55 -27.82 -11.98
N ILE A 322 -14.42 -28.19 -12.60
CA ILE A 322 -14.43 -28.83 -13.91
C ILE A 322 -14.85 -30.30 -13.78
N THR A 323 -16.06 -30.55 -14.26
CA THR A 323 -16.68 -31.87 -14.46
C THR A 323 -16.66 -32.25 -15.95
N THR A 324 -17.20 -33.43 -16.27
CA THR A 324 -17.41 -33.90 -17.65
C THR A 324 -18.31 -32.97 -18.47
N ASP A 325 -19.09 -32.10 -17.84
CA ASP A 325 -20.04 -31.22 -18.54
C ASP A 325 -19.34 -30.14 -19.37
N VAL A 326 -18.10 -29.79 -18.99
CA VAL A 326 -17.24 -28.90 -19.75
C VAL A 326 -16.93 -29.49 -21.13
N SER A 327 -16.83 -30.82 -21.25
CA SER A 327 -16.62 -31.47 -22.55
C SER A 327 -17.82 -31.28 -23.49
N TYR A 328 -19.06 -31.27 -22.99
CA TYR A 328 -20.25 -30.99 -23.78
C TYR A 328 -20.31 -29.52 -24.21
N LEU A 329 -19.92 -28.59 -23.35
CA LEU A 329 -19.85 -27.16 -23.70
C LEU A 329 -18.83 -26.92 -24.82
N LEU A 330 -17.62 -27.48 -24.71
CA LEU A 330 -16.61 -27.35 -25.78
C LEU A 330 -17.06 -27.98 -27.10
N ALA A 331 -17.72 -29.14 -27.05
CA ALA A 331 -18.32 -29.75 -28.24
C ALA A 331 -19.42 -28.86 -28.86
N GLY A 332 -20.22 -28.18 -28.04
CA GLY A 332 -21.20 -27.18 -28.49
C GLY A 332 -20.59 -25.95 -29.16
N PHE A 333 -19.35 -25.60 -28.82
CA PHE A 333 -18.55 -24.58 -29.51
C PHE A 333 -17.76 -25.12 -30.71
N GLY A 334 -17.93 -26.39 -31.08
CA GLY A 334 -17.25 -27.03 -32.21
C GLY A 334 -15.78 -27.40 -31.92
N ILE A 335 -15.36 -27.42 -30.66
CA ILE A 335 -13.99 -27.77 -30.26
C ILE A 335 -13.99 -29.22 -29.76
N VAL A 336 -13.55 -30.16 -30.61
CA VAL A 336 -13.39 -31.57 -30.25
C VAL A 336 -11.92 -31.84 -29.95
N LEU A 337 -11.58 -32.02 -28.67
CA LEU A 337 -10.20 -32.22 -28.21
C LEU A 337 -9.76 -33.69 -28.20
N SER A 338 -10.65 -34.62 -27.82
CA SER A 338 -10.44 -36.08 -27.85
C SER A 338 -11.80 -36.80 -27.88
N GLU A 339 -11.82 -38.07 -28.32
CA GLU A 339 -13.00 -38.94 -28.20
C GLU A 339 -13.24 -39.36 -26.73
N ASP A 340 -12.18 -39.43 -25.92
CA ASP A 340 -12.30 -39.74 -24.49
C ASP A 340 -12.57 -38.47 -23.67
N ARG A 341 -13.77 -38.40 -23.08
CA ARG A 341 -14.24 -37.27 -22.29
C ARG A 341 -13.45 -37.09 -21.00
N GLN A 342 -12.91 -38.17 -20.44
CA GLN A 342 -12.11 -38.12 -19.23
C GLN A 342 -10.73 -37.49 -19.51
N GLU A 343 -10.17 -37.80 -20.68
CA GLU A 343 -8.92 -37.21 -21.17
C GLU A 343 -9.07 -35.69 -21.40
N VAL A 344 -10.20 -35.25 -21.95
CA VAL A 344 -10.50 -33.81 -22.12
C VAL A 344 -10.51 -33.07 -20.78
N VAL A 345 -11.13 -33.65 -19.75
CA VAL A 345 -11.17 -33.06 -18.40
C VAL A 345 -9.76 -32.95 -17.79
N GLU A 346 -8.94 -33.98 -17.94
CA GLU A 346 -7.56 -33.96 -17.44
C GLU A 346 -6.70 -32.91 -18.17
N LEU A 347 -6.86 -32.82 -19.50
CA LEU A 347 -6.15 -31.84 -20.33
C LEU A 347 -6.52 -30.40 -19.94
N VAL A 348 -7.81 -30.09 -19.77
CA VAL A 348 -8.27 -28.76 -19.33
C VAL A 348 -7.74 -28.42 -17.94
N LYS A 349 -7.75 -29.39 -17.01
CA LYS A 349 -7.15 -29.21 -15.67
C LYS A 349 -5.66 -28.95 -15.73
N HIS A 350 -4.94 -29.58 -16.66
CA HIS A 350 -3.51 -29.36 -16.89
C HIS A 350 -3.23 -27.95 -17.41
N TYR A 351 -3.99 -27.47 -18.39
CA TYR A 351 -3.84 -26.11 -18.92
C TYR A 351 -4.15 -25.03 -17.87
N LEU A 352 -5.16 -25.21 -17.03
CA LEU A 352 -5.44 -24.28 -15.93
C LEU A 352 -4.34 -24.26 -14.87
N TRP A 353 -3.71 -25.41 -14.60
CA TRP A 353 -2.53 -25.46 -13.73
C TRP A 353 -1.34 -24.72 -14.34
N ALA A 354 -1.07 -24.93 -15.64
CA ALA A 354 -0.02 -24.19 -16.34
C ALA A 354 -0.30 -22.67 -16.35
N LEU A 355 -1.57 -22.26 -16.48
CA LEU A 355 -1.99 -20.86 -16.39
C LEU A 355 -1.73 -20.27 -15.00
N GLU A 356 -2.06 -21.00 -13.93
CA GLU A 356 -1.78 -20.61 -12.53
C GLU A 356 -0.28 -20.38 -12.32
N VAL A 357 0.57 -21.34 -12.74
CA VAL A 357 2.03 -21.25 -12.63
C VAL A 357 2.57 -20.07 -13.44
N CYS A 358 2.10 -19.90 -14.67
CA CYS A 358 2.48 -18.79 -15.54
C CYS A 358 2.15 -17.45 -14.89
N TYR A 359 0.94 -17.29 -14.36
CA TYR A 359 0.49 -16.07 -13.69
C TYR A 359 1.36 -15.74 -12.47
N ILE A 360 1.61 -16.71 -11.59
CA ILE A 360 2.46 -16.51 -10.40
C ILE A 360 3.88 -16.14 -10.82
N SER A 361 4.44 -16.81 -11.83
CA SER A 361 5.79 -16.52 -12.32
C SER A 361 5.89 -15.10 -12.91
N ALA A 362 4.89 -14.67 -13.68
CA ALA A 362 4.83 -13.33 -14.26
C ALA A 362 4.73 -12.25 -13.18
N LEU A 363 3.91 -12.49 -12.14
CA LEU A 363 3.76 -11.58 -11.01
C LEU A 363 5.07 -11.43 -10.22
N VAL A 364 5.76 -12.54 -9.94
CA VAL A 364 7.06 -12.55 -9.25
C VAL A 364 8.11 -11.82 -10.08
N LEU A 365 8.17 -12.08 -11.39
CA LEU A 365 9.10 -11.41 -12.31
C LEU A 365 8.83 -9.90 -12.37
N SER A 366 7.57 -9.47 -12.45
CA SER A 366 7.18 -8.05 -12.41
C SER A 366 7.68 -7.38 -11.14
N CYS A 367 7.36 -7.97 -9.98
CA CYS A 367 7.78 -7.45 -8.68
C CYS A 367 9.32 -7.34 -8.59
N LEU A 368 10.05 -8.38 -9.02
CA LEU A 368 11.51 -8.38 -9.03
C LEU A 368 12.07 -7.27 -9.93
N LEU A 369 11.55 -7.12 -11.14
CA LEU A 369 11.96 -6.05 -12.07
C LEU A 369 11.71 -4.67 -11.46
N THR A 370 10.59 -4.45 -10.80
CA THR A 370 10.29 -3.17 -10.15
C THR A 370 11.20 -2.89 -8.97
N PHE A 371 11.45 -3.87 -8.10
CA PHE A 371 12.44 -3.74 -7.02
C PHE A 371 13.84 -3.44 -7.57
N LEU A 372 14.19 -4.10 -8.67
CA LEU A 372 15.45 -3.89 -9.34
C LEU A 372 15.53 -2.42 -9.84
N MET A 373 14.52 -1.94 -10.57
CA MET A 373 14.45 -0.56 -11.05
C MET A 373 14.45 0.48 -9.93
N LEU A 374 13.78 0.22 -8.81
CA LEU A 374 13.82 1.07 -7.62
C LEU A 374 15.25 1.15 -7.04
N THR A 375 15.96 0.03 -6.96
CA THR A 375 17.33 -0.01 -6.47
C THR A 375 18.28 0.74 -7.41
N ARG A 376 18.12 0.57 -8.73
CA ARG A 376 18.87 1.34 -9.73
C ARG A 376 18.57 2.83 -9.62
N SER A 377 17.30 3.21 -9.47
CA SER A 377 16.88 4.60 -9.28
C SER A 377 17.54 5.24 -8.05
N LEU A 378 17.66 4.50 -6.94
CA LEU A 378 18.37 4.95 -5.74
C LEU A 378 19.85 5.25 -5.99
N VAL A 379 20.53 4.37 -6.74
CA VAL A 379 21.95 4.54 -7.09
C VAL A 379 22.13 5.76 -7.99
N THR A 380 21.30 5.90 -9.02
CA THR A 380 21.32 7.05 -9.94
C THR A 380 20.96 8.36 -9.24
N HIS A 381 19.99 8.35 -8.32
CA HIS A 381 19.64 9.55 -7.57
C HIS A 381 20.81 10.02 -6.69
N ARG A 382 21.57 9.08 -6.13
CA ARG A 382 22.78 9.39 -5.38
C ARG A 382 23.89 9.95 -6.25
N SER A 383 24.11 9.42 -7.48
CA SER A 383 25.11 10.00 -8.40
C SER A 383 24.71 11.42 -8.79
N ASN A 384 23.43 11.63 -9.13
CA ASN A 384 22.87 12.92 -9.51
C ASN A 384 22.96 13.96 -8.39
N LEU A 385 22.62 13.61 -7.15
CA LEU A 385 22.78 14.53 -6.01
C LEU A 385 24.23 14.95 -5.80
N ARG A 386 25.19 14.04 -6.02
CA ARG A 386 26.62 14.37 -5.92
C ARG A 386 27.09 15.26 -7.05
N ALA A 387 26.65 14.99 -8.27
CA ALA A 387 26.93 15.84 -9.41
C ALA A 387 26.39 17.25 -9.16
N LEU A 388 25.16 17.35 -8.65
CA LEU A 388 24.53 18.62 -8.29
C LEU A 388 25.31 19.36 -7.20
N HIS A 389 25.72 18.68 -6.11
CA HIS A 389 26.56 19.29 -5.07
C HIS A 389 27.92 19.79 -5.59
N ARG A 390 28.43 19.23 -6.68
CA ARG A 390 29.68 19.64 -7.33
C ARG A 390 29.48 20.68 -8.44
N GLY A 391 28.24 21.06 -8.75
CA GLY A 391 27.92 21.91 -9.91
C GLY A 391 28.19 21.24 -11.27
N GLY A 392 28.30 19.91 -11.29
CA GLY A 392 28.53 19.10 -12.49
C GLY A 392 27.25 18.85 -13.30
N ALA A 393 27.41 18.29 -14.51
CA ALA A 393 26.28 17.84 -15.32
C ALA A 393 25.61 16.62 -14.67
N LEU A 394 24.28 16.56 -14.75
CA LEU A 394 23.51 15.38 -14.35
C LEU A 394 23.68 14.28 -15.40
N ASP A 395 23.65 13.01 -15.00
CA ASP A 395 23.81 11.88 -15.94
C ASP A 395 22.71 11.89 -17.02
N LEU A 396 21.54 12.48 -16.69
CA LEU A 396 20.37 12.62 -17.56
C LEU A 396 19.72 14.00 -17.31
N GLY A 397 20.10 15.02 -18.06
CA GLY A 397 19.35 16.29 -18.08
C GLY A 397 20.18 17.56 -18.38
N PRO A 398 19.49 18.68 -18.68
CA PRO A 398 20.14 19.95 -18.90
C PRO A 398 20.86 20.43 -17.63
N ARG A 399 21.99 21.12 -17.82
CA ARG A 399 22.76 21.72 -16.72
C ARG A 399 21.86 22.74 -15.99
N PRO A 400 21.77 22.72 -14.65
CA PRO A 400 20.91 23.66 -13.94
C PRO A 400 21.39 25.10 -14.17
N GLN A 401 20.56 25.93 -14.82
CA GLN A 401 20.91 27.30 -15.21
C GLN A 401 20.85 28.32 -14.06
N SER A 402 20.16 28.03 -12.95
CA SER A 402 20.36 28.70 -11.66
C SER A 402 19.70 27.92 -10.51
N PRO A 403 20.23 27.92 -9.28
CA PRO A 403 19.63 27.24 -8.12
C PRO A 403 18.49 28.06 -7.48
N ARG A 404 17.64 28.72 -8.28
CA ARG A 404 16.49 29.47 -7.75
C ARG A 404 15.26 28.57 -7.67
N PRO A 405 14.67 28.36 -6.47
CA PRO A 405 13.46 27.56 -6.35
C PRO A 405 12.29 28.32 -6.97
N SER A 406 11.77 27.83 -8.09
CA SER A 406 10.53 28.32 -8.68
C SER A 406 9.31 27.79 -7.91
N ARG A 407 8.16 28.46 -8.03
CA ARG A 407 6.90 27.98 -7.44
C ARG A 407 6.54 26.57 -7.91
N GLN A 408 6.76 26.29 -9.20
CA GLN A 408 6.52 24.98 -9.79
C GLN A 408 7.47 23.92 -9.21
N ALA A 409 8.75 24.24 -9.01
CA ALA A 409 9.71 23.31 -8.38
C ALA A 409 9.29 22.94 -6.94
N ILE A 410 8.78 23.89 -6.17
CA ILE A 410 8.26 23.64 -4.82
C ILE A 410 7.04 22.72 -4.87
N PHE A 411 6.09 22.98 -5.77
CA PHE A 411 4.90 22.13 -5.93
C PHE A 411 5.28 20.68 -6.30
N CYS A 412 6.19 20.50 -7.28
CA CYS A 412 6.70 19.17 -7.65
C CYS A 412 7.42 18.48 -6.49
N TRP A 413 8.16 19.21 -5.67
CA TRP A 413 8.83 18.65 -4.49
C TRP A 413 7.85 18.21 -3.39
N MET A 414 6.75 18.94 -3.20
CA MET A 414 5.72 18.59 -2.23
C MET A 414 5.06 17.25 -2.59
N SER A 415 4.76 17.04 -3.88
CA SER A 415 4.02 15.89 -4.42
C SER A 415 4.90 14.72 -4.88
N PHE A 416 6.22 14.86 -4.90
CA PHE A 416 7.18 13.87 -5.41
C PHE A 416 6.92 12.43 -4.95
N THR A 417 6.71 12.22 -3.65
CA THR A 417 6.47 10.89 -3.06
C THR A 417 5.16 10.27 -3.53
N ALA A 418 4.12 11.10 -3.71
CA ALA A 418 2.82 10.66 -4.19
C ALA A 418 2.89 10.24 -5.67
N TYR A 419 3.53 11.05 -6.51
CA TYR A 419 3.73 10.71 -7.93
C TYR A 419 4.49 9.41 -8.12
N GLN A 420 5.62 9.24 -7.42
CA GLN A 420 6.40 8.01 -7.52
C GLN A 420 5.55 6.79 -7.16
N THR A 421 4.81 6.85 -6.04
CA THR A 421 3.99 5.73 -5.57
C THR A 421 2.84 5.43 -6.55
N ALA A 422 2.18 6.47 -7.08
CA ALA A 422 1.09 6.32 -8.05
C ALA A 422 1.57 5.68 -9.36
N PHE A 423 2.71 6.12 -9.91
CA PHE A 423 3.27 5.52 -11.12
C PHE A 423 3.67 4.06 -10.92
N THR A 424 4.20 3.70 -9.74
CA THR A 424 4.49 2.30 -9.42
C THR A 424 3.20 1.47 -9.34
N CYS A 425 2.12 1.97 -8.73
CA CYS A 425 0.84 1.27 -8.73
C CYS A 425 0.27 1.05 -10.14
N LEU A 426 0.46 2.01 -11.05
CA LEU A 426 0.01 1.91 -12.43
C LEU A 426 0.89 0.95 -13.25
N GLY A 427 2.20 0.96 -13.05
CA GLY A 427 3.13 0.08 -13.76
C GLY A 427 2.94 -1.40 -13.43
N GLU A 428 2.46 -1.73 -12.23
CA GLU A 428 2.16 -3.11 -11.82
C GLU A 428 0.77 -3.59 -12.26
N ARG A 429 -0.09 -2.72 -12.80
CA ARG A 429 -1.34 -3.20 -13.41
C ARG A 429 -1.02 -3.74 -14.81
N PRO A 430 -1.34 -5.01 -15.10
CA PRO A 430 -1.38 -5.44 -16.49
C PRO A 430 -2.35 -4.51 -17.25
N LEU A 431 -1.98 -4.09 -18.45
CA LEU A 431 -2.85 -3.39 -19.40
C LEU A 431 -4.09 -4.24 -19.68
N ALA A 432 -5.10 -4.17 -18.81
CA ALA A 432 -6.38 -4.85 -18.94
C ALA A 432 -7.52 -3.87 -19.23
N HIS A 433 -7.20 -2.64 -19.61
CA HIS A 433 -8.15 -1.68 -20.18
C HIS A 433 -7.54 -1.09 -21.46
N SER A 434 -7.45 -1.92 -22.49
CA SER A 434 -7.29 -1.49 -23.88
C SER A 434 -7.89 -2.56 -24.79
N THR A 435 -9.17 -2.86 -24.59
CA THR A 435 -10.08 -3.44 -25.59
C THR A 435 -11.49 -3.03 -25.20
#